data_AF-A0A7S0RCX7-F1
#
_entry.id   AF-A0A7S0RCX7-F1
#
_cell.length_a   1.000
_cell.length_b   1.000
_cell.length_c   1.000
_cell.angle_alpha   90.00
_cell.angle_beta   90.00
_cell.angle_gamma   90.00
#
_symmetry.space_group_name_H-M   'P 1'
#
loop_
_entity.id
_entity.type
_entity.pdbx_description
1 polymer ?
#
loop_
_entity_poly.entity_id
_entity_poly.type
_entity_poly.pdbx_seq_one_letter_code
_entity_poly.pdbx_strand_id
1 'polypeptide(L)'
;GYESQTLDFMRQAFDAFPDKLYCVLTLPHDSPEPPLVGQFTRLAPLPGSLFPEVLYLFNRHALIEDFEVRLGKPGDAEGVSLLVSGMSNAADIKELFGAAQERGTAVVAAVRGEVVGLVTISPKVDVTLLEANFSVSDLLYLPHHPPDRHGEVDMFCINPIFAHRARELLSGAHRLLGKSALYYALPPGQSPPDMLDILVQVPPRHRPDASG
;
A
#
# COMPACT_ATOMS: atom_id res chain seq x y z
N GLY A 1 14.08 -8.75 13.38
CA GLY A 1 13.72 -7.32 13.56
C GLY A 1 12.50 -7.22 14.46
N TYR A 2 12.15 -6.01 14.90
CA TYR A 2 11.00 -5.76 15.78
C TYR A 2 9.67 -6.32 15.22
N GLU A 3 9.49 -6.35 13.89
CA GLU A 3 8.30 -6.89 13.21
C GLU A 3 8.04 -8.37 13.55
N SER A 4 9.07 -9.22 13.49
CA SER A 4 8.95 -10.65 13.83
C SER A 4 8.54 -10.85 15.29
N GLN A 5 9.08 -10.04 16.20
CA GLN A 5 8.76 -10.12 17.63
C GLN A 5 7.32 -9.70 17.91
N THR A 6 6.80 -8.70 17.19
CA THR A 6 5.40 -8.28 17.29
C THR A 6 4.46 -9.37 16.80
N LEU A 7 4.71 -9.98 15.64
CA LEU A 7 3.85 -11.05 15.13
C LEU A 7 3.86 -12.28 16.06
N ASP A 8 5.02 -12.67 16.60
CA ASP A 8 5.13 -13.76 17.56
C ASP A 8 4.38 -13.48 18.87
N PHE A 9 4.50 -12.25 19.38
CA PHE A 9 3.74 -11.80 20.54
C PHE A 9 2.22 -11.86 20.27
N MET A 10 1.78 -11.35 19.11
CA MET A 10 0.37 -11.36 18.74
C MET A 10 -0.17 -12.78 18.54
N ARG A 11 0.61 -13.71 17.97
CA ARG A 11 0.25 -15.14 17.90
C ARG A 11 -0.05 -15.68 19.29
N GLN A 12 0.88 -15.52 20.23
CA GLN A 12 0.70 -15.99 21.61
C GLN A 12 -0.50 -15.34 22.31
N ALA A 13 -0.72 -14.04 22.09
CA ALA A 13 -1.87 -13.33 22.65
C ALA A 13 -3.20 -13.91 22.14
N PHE A 14 -3.33 -14.15 20.82
CA PHE A 14 -4.56 -14.75 20.28
C PHE A 14 -4.73 -16.23 20.61
N ASP A 15 -3.65 -16.95 20.88
CA ASP A 15 -3.73 -18.33 21.39
C ASP A 15 -4.23 -18.36 22.84
N ALA A 16 -3.84 -17.38 23.66
CA ALA A 16 -4.37 -17.20 25.01
C ALA A 16 -5.84 -16.71 25.04
N PHE A 17 -6.28 -16.00 23.99
CA PHE A 17 -7.63 -15.47 23.86
C PHE A 17 -8.30 -15.94 22.56
N PRO A 18 -8.64 -17.23 22.43
CA PRO A 18 -9.06 -17.85 21.17
C PRO A 18 -10.35 -17.26 20.59
N ASP A 19 -11.21 -16.69 21.43
CA ASP A 19 -12.51 -16.12 21.03
C ASP A 19 -12.39 -14.67 20.54
N LYS A 20 -11.18 -14.09 20.59
CA LYS A 20 -10.94 -12.70 20.18
C LYS A 20 -10.39 -12.66 18.77
N LEU A 21 -11.00 -11.80 17.95
CA LEU A 21 -10.56 -11.54 16.57
C LEU A 21 -9.72 -10.26 16.45
N TYR A 22 -9.82 -9.38 17.44
CA TYR A 22 -9.21 -8.06 17.40
C TYR A 22 -8.43 -7.79 18.69
N CYS A 23 -7.27 -7.18 18.54
CA CYS A 23 -6.55 -6.50 19.59
C CYS A 23 -6.60 -5.00 19.30
N VAL A 24 -6.96 -4.22 20.32
CA VAL A 24 -7.12 -2.77 20.23
C VAL A 24 -6.11 -2.12 21.16
N LEU A 25 -5.37 -1.15 20.65
CA LEU A 25 -4.43 -0.33 21.40
C LEU A 25 -4.81 1.14 21.25
N THR A 26 -4.89 1.86 22.36
CA THR A 26 -4.99 3.31 22.35
C THR A 26 -3.67 3.93 22.82
N LEU A 27 -3.25 5.01 22.15
CA LEU A 27 -2.05 5.75 22.49
C LEU A 27 -2.35 7.26 22.55
N PRO A 28 -1.89 7.98 23.57
CA PRO A 28 -1.91 9.44 23.55
C PRO A 28 -1.14 10.00 22.35
N HIS A 29 -1.63 11.08 21.74
CA HIS A 29 -1.00 11.70 20.56
C HIS A 29 0.40 12.29 20.80
N ASP A 30 0.78 12.51 22.06
CA ASP A 30 2.06 13.06 22.48
C ASP A 30 3.07 11.97 22.89
N SER A 31 2.67 10.71 22.86
CA SER A 31 3.51 9.58 23.24
C SER A 31 4.28 9.03 22.03
N PRO A 32 5.54 8.56 22.23
CA PRO A 32 6.27 7.90 21.16
C PRO A 32 5.58 6.59 20.77
N GLU A 33 5.47 6.35 19.46
CA GLU A 33 4.88 5.12 18.93
C GLU A 33 5.78 3.91 19.29
N PRO A 34 5.26 2.90 20.00
CA PRO A 34 6.03 1.72 20.32
C PRO A 34 6.24 0.89 19.03
N PRO A 35 7.37 0.19 18.86
CA PRO A 35 7.67 -0.53 17.60
C PRO A 35 6.58 -1.51 17.13
N LEU A 36 5.76 -2.01 18.04
CA LEU A 36 4.68 -2.95 17.74
C LEU A 36 3.56 -2.35 16.88
N VAL A 37 3.34 -1.02 16.92
CA VAL A 37 2.22 -0.41 16.18
C VAL A 37 2.43 -0.42 14.68
N GLY A 38 3.67 -0.60 14.20
CA GLY A 38 3.94 -0.72 12.77
C GLY A 38 3.26 -1.93 12.10
N GLN A 39 2.76 -2.89 12.87
CA GLN A 39 1.98 -4.03 12.37
C GLN A 39 0.46 -3.86 12.56
N PHE A 40 0.02 -2.75 13.16
CA PHE A 40 -1.39 -2.47 13.43
C PHE A 40 -1.94 -1.51 12.37
N THR A 41 -3.25 -1.61 12.10
CA THR A 41 -3.98 -0.63 11.31
C THR A 41 -4.33 0.57 12.18
N ARG A 42 -3.85 1.76 11.82
CA ARG A 42 -4.27 3.01 12.46
C ARG A 42 -5.68 3.38 12.00
N LEU A 43 -6.57 3.67 12.93
CA LEU A 43 -7.95 4.05 12.63
C LEU A 43 -8.13 5.57 12.67
N ALA A 44 -8.81 6.10 11.67
CA ALA A 44 -9.20 7.51 11.64
C ALA A 44 -10.25 7.79 12.73
N PRO A 45 -10.16 8.91 13.46
CA PRO A 45 -11.19 9.31 14.40
C PRO A 45 -12.54 9.50 13.70
N LEU A 46 -13.62 9.11 14.36
CA LEU A 46 -14.96 9.41 13.87
C LEU A 46 -15.18 10.94 13.83
N PRO A 47 -15.94 11.47 12.86
CA PRO A 47 -16.30 12.88 12.83
C PRO A 47 -16.93 13.31 14.17
N GLY A 48 -16.37 14.35 14.79
CA GLY A 48 -16.82 14.85 16.11
C GLY A 48 -16.24 14.11 17.33
N SER A 49 -15.31 13.17 17.14
CA SER A 49 -14.59 12.55 18.25
C SER A 49 -13.80 13.59 19.06
N LEU A 50 -14.02 13.61 20.38
CA LEU A 50 -13.27 14.43 21.32
C LEU A 50 -12.10 13.66 21.96
N PHE A 51 -11.91 12.40 21.60
CA PHE A 51 -10.83 11.58 22.13
C PHE A 51 -9.50 11.98 21.49
N PRO A 52 -8.50 12.42 22.29
CA PRO A 52 -7.21 12.83 21.78
C PRO A 52 -6.27 11.65 21.49
N GLU A 53 -6.71 10.43 21.74
CA GLU A 53 -5.94 9.20 21.59
C GLU A 53 -6.02 8.67 20.16
N VAL A 54 -4.91 8.13 19.67
CA VAL A 54 -4.83 7.39 18.42
C VAL A 54 -5.21 5.93 18.68
N LEU A 55 -6.08 5.40 17.83
CA LEU A 55 -6.56 4.03 17.91
C LEU A 55 -5.86 3.15 16.88
N TYR A 56 -5.28 2.05 17.36
CA TYR A 56 -4.64 1.03 16.53
C TYR A 56 -5.39 -0.30 16.69
N LEU A 57 -5.61 -0.98 15.57
CA LEU A 57 -6.33 -2.24 15.51
C LEU A 57 -5.44 -3.31 14.88
N PHE A 58 -5.36 -4.47 15.51
CA PHE A 58 -4.74 -5.65 14.93
C PHE A 58 -5.80 -6.75 14.80
N ASN A 59 -6.00 -7.26 13.59
CA ASN A 59 -6.90 -8.37 13.33
C ASN A 59 -6.11 -9.69 13.34
N ARG A 60 -6.65 -10.74 13.96
CA ARG A 60 -6.02 -12.07 14.02
C ARG A 60 -5.60 -12.61 12.65
N HIS A 61 -6.37 -12.32 11.60
CA HIS A 61 -6.08 -12.75 10.22
C HIS A 61 -4.82 -12.11 9.63
N ALA A 62 -4.30 -11.02 10.22
CA ALA A 62 -2.99 -10.47 9.86
C ALA A 62 -1.84 -11.47 10.10
N LEU A 63 -2.06 -12.50 10.93
CA LEU A 63 -1.09 -13.56 11.22
C LEU A 63 -1.07 -14.69 10.17
N ILE A 64 -1.96 -14.67 9.18
CA ILE A 64 -1.98 -15.70 8.15
C ILE A 64 -0.72 -15.56 7.29
N GLU A 65 0.08 -16.63 7.23
CA GLU A 65 1.39 -16.62 6.56
C GLU A 65 1.30 -16.79 5.04
N ASP A 66 0.18 -17.33 4.55
CA ASP A 66 -0.09 -17.64 3.13
C ASP A 66 -0.42 -16.38 2.31
N PHE A 67 0.43 -15.37 2.39
CA PHE A 67 0.30 -14.14 1.60
C PHE A 67 1.04 -14.30 0.28
N GLU A 68 0.29 -14.65 -0.77
CA GLU A 68 0.82 -14.87 -2.11
C GLU A 68 0.72 -13.58 -2.94
N VAL A 69 1.83 -13.16 -3.54
CA VAL A 69 1.84 -12.06 -4.53
C VAL A 69 2.12 -12.63 -5.91
N ARG A 70 1.18 -12.43 -6.84
CA ARG A 70 1.21 -12.99 -8.20
C ARG A 70 0.58 -12.05 -9.23
N LEU A 71 0.81 -12.33 -10.52
CA LEU A 71 0.11 -11.62 -11.59
C LEU A 71 -1.41 -11.84 -11.48
N GLY A 72 -2.16 -10.78 -11.79
CA GLY A 72 -3.61 -10.84 -11.89
C GLY A 72 -4.03 -11.72 -13.06
N LYS A 73 -5.06 -12.53 -12.85
CA LYS A 73 -5.70 -13.37 -13.87
C LYS A 73 -7.17 -12.98 -14.04
N PRO A 74 -7.82 -13.31 -15.17
CA PRO A 74 -9.23 -13.01 -15.39
C PRO A 74 -10.17 -13.49 -14.26
N GLY A 75 -9.84 -14.64 -13.64
CA GLY A 75 -10.61 -15.19 -12.51
C GLY A 75 -10.55 -14.39 -11.21
N ASP A 76 -9.66 -13.39 -11.10
CA ASP A 76 -9.55 -12.55 -9.91
C ASP A 76 -10.59 -11.42 -9.87
N ALA A 77 -11.30 -11.16 -10.99
CA ALA A 77 -12.23 -10.04 -11.11
C ALA A 77 -13.33 -10.04 -10.02
N GLU A 78 -13.83 -11.21 -9.64
CA GLU A 78 -14.80 -11.36 -8.55
C GLU A 78 -14.18 -11.01 -7.19
N GLY A 79 -12.97 -11.50 -6.91
CA GLY A 79 -12.22 -11.18 -5.69
C GLY A 79 -11.90 -9.69 -5.58
N VAL A 80 -11.52 -9.05 -6.68
CA VAL A 80 -11.34 -7.59 -6.75
C VAL A 80 -12.66 -6.88 -6.43
N SER A 81 -13.78 -7.33 -7.00
CA SER A 81 -15.10 -6.75 -6.72
C SER A 81 -15.50 -6.85 -5.25
N LEU A 82 -15.15 -7.95 -4.57
CA LEU A 82 -15.36 -8.11 -3.14
C LEU A 82 -14.44 -7.20 -2.31
N LEU A 83 -13.16 -7.11 -2.68
CA LEU A 83 -12.17 -6.26 -2.02
C LEU A 83 -12.59 -4.79 -2.00
N VAL A 84 -13.12 -4.28 -3.12
CA VAL A 84 -13.52 -2.86 -3.26
C VAL A 84 -14.99 -2.60 -2.92
N SER A 85 -15.71 -3.61 -2.42
CA SER A 85 -17.12 -3.48 -2.09
C SER A 85 -17.36 -2.37 -1.07
N GLY A 86 -18.28 -1.45 -1.38
CA GLY A 86 -18.61 -0.30 -0.54
C GLY A 86 -17.69 0.93 -0.72
N MET A 87 -16.66 0.86 -1.56
CA MET A 87 -15.84 2.02 -1.91
C MET A 87 -16.54 2.86 -3.00
N SER A 88 -16.45 4.19 -2.91
CA SER A 88 -17.07 5.11 -3.87
C SER A 88 -16.44 5.03 -5.27
N ASN A 89 -15.16 4.70 -5.35
CA ASN A 89 -14.37 4.54 -6.58
C ASN A 89 -14.27 3.06 -7.04
N ALA A 90 -15.12 2.17 -6.53
CA ALA A 90 -15.06 0.75 -6.85
C ALA A 90 -15.15 0.44 -8.36
N ALA A 91 -15.95 1.22 -9.11
CA ALA A 91 -16.08 1.07 -10.56
C ALA A 91 -14.74 1.34 -11.27
N ASP A 92 -14.10 2.46 -10.95
CA ASP A 92 -12.83 2.88 -11.53
C ASP A 92 -11.72 1.85 -11.24
N ILE A 93 -11.66 1.33 -10.01
CA ILE A 93 -10.69 0.30 -9.63
C ILE A 93 -10.86 -0.96 -10.50
N LYS A 94 -12.10 -1.41 -10.71
CA LYS A 94 -12.39 -2.60 -11.52
C LYS A 94 -12.02 -2.40 -12.98
N GLU A 95 -12.30 -1.22 -13.54
CA GLU A 95 -11.91 -0.88 -14.90
C GLU A 95 -10.39 -0.85 -15.09
N LEU A 96 -9.68 -0.16 -14.19
CA LEU A 96 -8.22 -0.11 -14.18
C LEU A 96 -7.60 -1.50 -14.04
N PHE A 97 -8.15 -2.32 -13.13
CA PHE A 97 -7.73 -3.72 -12.97
C PHE A 97 -7.91 -4.52 -14.26
N GLY A 98 -9.08 -4.47 -14.90
CA GLY A 98 -9.34 -5.18 -16.15
C GLY A 98 -8.37 -4.77 -17.26
N ALA A 99 -8.20 -3.47 -17.47
CA ALA A 99 -7.29 -2.94 -18.48
C ALA A 99 -5.82 -3.31 -18.20
N ALA A 100 -5.39 -3.28 -16.94
CA ALA A 100 -4.03 -3.68 -16.55
C ALA A 100 -3.83 -5.20 -16.65
N GLN A 101 -4.84 -6.01 -16.35
CA GLN A 101 -4.79 -7.46 -16.46
C GLN A 101 -4.63 -7.88 -17.92
N GLU A 102 -5.36 -7.27 -18.86
CA GLU A 102 -5.20 -7.51 -20.30
C GLU A 102 -3.79 -7.18 -20.81
N ARG A 103 -3.16 -6.12 -20.25
CA ARG A 103 -1.77 -5.76 -20.53
C ARG A 103 -0.73 -6.63 -19.83
N GLY A 104 -1.15 -7.47 -18.87
CA GLY A 104 -0.24 -8.24 -18.01
C GLY A 104 0.50 -7.40 -16.97
N THR A 105 -0.03 -6.23 -16.59
CA THR A 105 0.56 -5.31 -15.62
C THR A 105 -0.24 -5.17 -14.32
N ALA A 106 -1.24 -6.02 -14.12
CA ALA A 106 -1.94 -6.16 -12.85
C ALA A 106 -1.26 -7.20 -11.97
N VAL A 107 -1.12 -6.90 -10.68
CA VAL A 107 -0.58 -7.78 -9.65
C VAL A 107 -1.59 -7.82 -8.50
N VAL A 108 -1.81 -9.00 -7.95
CA VAL A 108 -2.72 -9.22 -6.81
C VAL A 108 -1.98 -9.86 -5.66
N ALA A 109 -2.41 -9.53 -4.45
CA ALA A 109 -2.13 -10.29 -3.24
C ALA A 109 -3.33 -11.18 -2.93
N ALA A 110 -3.07 -12.45 -2.63
CA ALA A 110 -4.09 -13.40 -2.23
C ALA A 110 -3.72 -14.11 -0.94
N VAL A 111 -4.72 -14.41 -0.12
CA VAL A 111 -4.58 -15.23 1.09
C VAL A 111 -5.59 -16.37 1.02
N ARG A 112 -5.11 -17.62 1.06
CA ARG A 112 -5.97 -18.81 0.89
C ARG A 112 -6.84 -18.76 -0.37
N GLY A 113 -6.32 -18.14 -1.44
CA GLY A 113 -7.00 -17.97 -2.73
C GLY A 113 -7.93 -16.76 -2.82
N GLU A 114 -8.21 -16.04 -1.72
CA GLU A 114 -9.01 -14.82 -1.74
C GLU A 114 -8.15 -13.59 -2.05
N VAL A 115 -8.60 -12.72 -2.94
CA VAL A 115 -7.88 -11.48 -3.28
C VAL A 115 -8.01 -10.50 -2.11
N VAL A 116 -6.87 -10.15 -1.51
CA VAL A 116 -6.79 -9.23 -0.38
C VAL A 116 -6.07 -7.92 -0.73
N GLY A 117 -5.49 -7.82 -1.92
CA GLY A 117 -4.90 -6.59 -2.41
C GLY A 117 -4.65 -6.65 -3.91
N LEU A 118 -4.48 -5.48 -4.51
CA LEU A 118 -4.11 -5.30 -5.90
C LEU A 118 -3.23 -4.08 -6.09
N VAL A 119 -2.38 -4.15 -7.10
CA VAL A 119 -1.65 -3.02 -7.65
C VAL A 119 -1.65 -3.13 -9.17
N THR A 120 -1.94 -2.04 -9.84
CA THR A 120 -1.82 -1.95 -11.29
C THR A 120 -0.71 -0.98 -11.64
N ILE A 121 0.07 -1.34 -12.67
CA ILE A 121 1.22 -0.54 -13.12
C ILE A 121 0.98 -0.09 -14.55
N SER A 122 1.09 1.21 -14.77
CA SER A 122 1.28 1.80 -16.09
C SER A 122 2.76 1.72 -16.47
N PRO A 123 3.12 1.07 -17.60
CA PRO A 123 4.52 0.96 -18.03
C PRO A 123 5.05 2.25 -18.65
N LYS A 124 4.18 3.23 -18.94
CA LYS A 124 4.57 4.48 -19.60
C LYS A 124 4.85 5.53 -18.54
N VAL A 125 6.13 5.79 -18.30
CA VAL A 125 6.61 6.86 -17.42
C VAL A 125 7.48 7.79 -18.25
N ASP A 126 7.14 9.08 -18.27
CA ASP A 126 8.04 10.10 -18.83
C ASP A 126 9.11 10.45 -17.80
N VAL A 127 10.19 9.66 -17.80
CA VAL A 127 11.33 9.85 -16.90
C VAL A 127 11.98 11.22 -17.13
N THR A 128 12.00 11.71 -18.37
CA THR A 128 12.57 13.02 -18.72
C THR A 128 11.80 14.15 -18.05
N LEU A 129 10.47 14.10 -18.09
CA LEU A 129 9.61 15.08 -17.42
C LEU A 129 9.78 15.02 -15.90
N LEU A 130 9.87 13.82 -15.32
CA LEU A 130 10.11 13.64 -13.89
C LEU A 130 11.47 14.21 -13.47
N GLU A 131 12.53 13.95 -14.23
CA GLU A 131 13.86 14.51 -13.96
C GLU A 131 13.91 16.03 -14.09
N ALA A 132 13.17 16.61 -15.04
CA ALA A 132 13.12 18.05 -15.23
C ALA A 132 12.46 18.76 -14.04
N ASN A 133 11.41 18.17 -13.46
CA ASN A 133 10.59 18.82 -12.44
C ASN A 133 10.89 18.39 -11.00
N PHE A 134 11.49 17.21 -10.80
CA PHE A 134 11.72 16.60 -9.48
C PHE A 134 13.16 16.12 -9.32
N SER A 135 13.64 16.10 -8.08
CA SER A 135 14.98 15.63 -7.74
C SER A 135 15.07 14.09 -7.69
N VAL A 136 14.55 13.40 -8.72
CA VAL A 136 14.54 11.93 -8.80
C VAL A 136 15.96 11.36 -8.81
N SER A 137 16.88 12.07 -9.46
CA SER A 137 18.29 11.67 -9.60
C SER A 137 19.05 11.61 -8.26
N ASP A 138 18.54 12.27 -7.21
CA ASP A 138 19.12 12.21 -5.85
C ASP A 138 18.80 10.88 -5.14
N LEU A 139 17.77 10.17 -5.60
CA LEU A 139 17.28 8.92 -5.02
C LEU A 139 17.55 7.71 -5.92
N LEU A 140 17.59 7.92 -7.24
CA LEU A 140 17.76 6.87 -8.23
C LEU A 140 18.87 7.24 -9.21
N TYR A 141 19.84 6.34 -9.37
CA TYR A 141 20.82 6.47 -10.44
C TYR A 141 20.25 5.94 -11.75
N LEU A 142 19.60 6.85 -12.48
CA LEU A 142 18.82 6.53 -13.68
C LEU A 142 19.59 5.81 -14.80
N PRO A 143 20.91 6.01 -15.02
CA PRO A 143 21.63 5.21 -16.01
C PRO A 143 21.67 3.69 -15.71
N HIS A 144 21.42 3.25 -14.47
CA HIS A 144 21.28 1.83 -14.12
C HIS A 144 19.85 1.29 -14.26
N HIS A 145 18.89 2.16 -14.60
CA HIS A 145 17.48 1.87 -14.73
C HIS A 145 16.99 2.31 -16.12
N PRO A 146 17.03 1.42 -17.12
CA PRO A 146 16.55 1.77 -18.46
C PRO A 146 15.04 2.07 -18.43
N PRO A 147 14.53 2.94 -19.34
CA PRO A 147 13.16 3.47 -19.28
C PRO A 147 12.04 2.40 -19.18
N ASP A 148 12.26 1.22 -19.75
CA ASP A 148 11.34 0.08 -19.70
C ASP A 148 11.18 -0.53 -18.30
N ARG A 149 12.13 -0.29 -17.39
CA ARG A 149 12.08 -0.72 -15.98
C ARG A 149 11.43 0.29 -15.04
N HIS A 150 10.97 1.42 -15.57
CA HIS A 150 10.15 2.38 -14.83
C HIS A 150 8.67 2.00 -14.96
N GLY A 151 7.89 2.28 -13.93
CA GLY A 151 6.45 2.09 -13.94
C GLY A 151 5.77 3.10 -13.02
N GLU A 152 4.54 3.45 -13.34
CA GLU A 152 3.69 4.27 -12.49
C GLU A 152 2.61 3.39 -11.87
N VAL A 153 2.42 3.51 -10.56
CA VAL A 153 1.30 2.89 -9.85
C VAL A 153 0.07 3.74 -10.12
N ASP A 154 -0.86 3.24 -10.93
CA ASP A 154 -2.12 3.92 -11.26
C ASP A 154 -3.27 3.50 -10.32
N MET A 155 -3.19 2.31 -9.73
CA MET A 155 -4.09 1.89 -8.64
C MET A 155 -3.35 1.04 -7.61
N PHE A 156 -3.62 1.31 -6.34
CA PHE A 156 -3.21 0.48 -5.21
C PHE A 156 -4.40 0.35 -4.25
N CYS A 157 -4.76 -0.88 -3.91
CA CYS A 157 -5.78 -1.16 -2.92
C CYS A 157 -5.39 -2.40 -2.14
N ILE A 158 -5.49 -2.36 -0.82
CA ILE A 158 -5.23 -3.51 0.05
C ILE A 158 -6.26 -3.53 1.16
N ASN A 159 -6.70 -4.73 1.54
CA ASN A 159 -7.55 -4.92 2.70
C ASN A 159 -6.78 -4.42 3.94
N PRO A 160 -7.37 -3.53 4.78
CA PRO A 160 -6.68 -2.93 5.92
C PRO A 160 -6.05 -3.93 6.90
N ILE A 161 -6.60 -5.15 6.99
CA ILE A 161 -6.03 -6.26 7.79
C ILE A 161 -4.59 -6.57 7.37
N PHE A 162 -4.29 -6.45 6.07
CA PHE A 162 -3.00 -6.77 5.47
C PHE A 162 -2.19 -5.52 5.09
N ALA A 163 -2.55 -4.33 5.59
CA ALA A 163 -1.83 -3.08 5.28
C ALA A 163 -0.33 -3.16 5.60
N HIS A 164 0.04 -3.85 6.69
CA HIS A 164 1.43 -4.11 7.06
C HIS A 164 2.23 -4.90 6.00
N ARG A 165 1.55 -5.60 5.08
CA ARG A 165 2.15 -6.36 3.96
C ARG A 165 2.23 -5.55 2.65
N ALA A 166 1.87 -4.26 2.65
CA ALA A 166 1.93 -3.42 1.45
C ALA A 166 3.30 -3.45 0.76
N ARG A 167 4.39 -3.48 1.56
CA ARG A 167 5.77 -3.60 1.05
C ARG A 167 5.98 -4.89 0.26
N GLU A 168 5.42 -6.00 0.72
CA GLU A 168 5.55 -7.29 0.03
C GLU A 168 4.78 -7.30 -1.30
N LEU A 169 3.59 -6.68 -1.34
CA LEU A 169 2.83 -6.50 -2.58
C LEU A 169 3.61 -5.66 -3.60
N LEU A 170 4.13 -4.49 -3.22
CA LEU A 170 4.93 -3.66 -4.13
C LEU A 170 6.26 -4.32 -4.53
N SER A 171 6.95 -4.97 -3.59
CA SER A 171 8.19 -5.71 -3.90
C SER A 171 7.92 -6.88 -4.85
N GLY A 172 6.79 -7.56 -4.67
CA GLY A 172 6.32 -8.58 -5.59
C GLY A 172 6.01 -8.00 -6.97
N ALA A 173 5.39 -6.81 -7.05
CA ALA A 173 5.15 -6.12 -8.31
C ALA A 173 6.45 -5.74 -9.03
N HIS A 174 7.44 -5.21 -8.31
CA HIS A 174 8.79 -4.99 -8.85
C HIS A 174 9.36 -6.26 -9.49
N ARG A 175 9.31 -7.39 -8.77
CA ARG A 175 9.85 -8.68 -9.23
C ARG A 175 9.08 -9.22 -10.44
N LEU A 176 7.75 -9.27 -10.36
CA LEU A 176 6.89 -9.89 -11.38
C LEU A 176 6.88 -9.11 -12.70
N LEU A 177 6.95 -7.78 -12.61
CA LEU A 177 6.90 -6.90 -13.79
C LEU A 177 8.29 -6.43 -14.24
N GLY A 178 9.36 -6.90 -13.59
CA GLY A 178 10.73 -6.51 -13.91
C GLY A 178 11.02 -5.02 -13.72
N LYS A 179 10.29 -4.34 -12.83
CA LYS A 179 10.43 -2.91 -12.56
C LYS A 179 11.48 -2.66 -11.51
N SER A 180 12.28 -1.61 -11.69
CA SER A 180 13.28 -1.17 -10.70
C SER A 180 12.91 0.14 -10.03
N ALA A 181 12.02 0.94 -10.63
CA ALA A 181 11.49 2.16 -10.05
C ALA A 181 9.98 2.24 -10.29
N LEU A 182 9.23 2.46 -9.22
CA LEU A 182 7.80 2.71 -9.26
C LEU A 182 7.52 4.13 -8.78
N TYR A 183 6.69 4.85 -9.52
CA TYR A 183 6.26 6.21 -9.20
C TYR A 183 4.79 6.20 -8.84
N TYR A 184 4.38 7.12 -7.96
CA TYR A 184 2.99 7.36 -7.65
C TYR A 184 2.75 8.87 -7.72
N ALA A 185 1.88 9.30 -8.63
CA ALA A 185 1.45 10.68 -8.70
C ALA A 185 0.28 10.87 -7.73
N LEU A 186 0.45 11.74 -6.73
CA LEU A 186 -0.64 12.17 -5.85
C LEU A 186 -1.22 13.49 -6.38
N PRO A 187 -2.44 13.51 -6.96
CA PRO A 187 -3.03 14.74 -7.45
C PRO A 187 -3.34 15.71 -6.31
N PRO A 188 -3.29 17.03 -6.54
CA PRO A 188 -3.67 18.03 -5.55
C PRO A 188 -5.07 17.79 -5.00
N GLY A 189 -5.23 17.86 -3.68
CA GLY A 189 -6.52 17.70 -3.00
C GLY A 189 -6.99 16.26 -2.80
N GLN A 190 -6.21 15.26 -3.23
CA GLN A 190 -6.46 13.86 -2.90
C GLN A 190 -5.77 13.47 -1.59
N SER A 191 -6.37 12.54 -0.86
CA SER A 191 -5.74 11.93 0.30
C SER A 191 -4.55 11.08 -0.13
N PRO A 192 -3.45 11.08 0.64
CA PRO A 192 -2.34 10.16 0.39
C PRO A 192 -2.79 8.70 0.40
N PRO A 193 -2.13 7.82 -0.37
CA PRO A 193 -2.47 6.40 -0.39
C PRO A 193 -2.01 5.72 0.92
N ASP A 194 -2.64 4.60 1.28
CA ASP A 194 -2.28 3.81 2.46
C ASP A 194 -0.83 3.29 2.43
N MET A 195 -0.22 3.23 1.24
CA MET A 195 1.18 2.85 1.05
C MET A 195 2.18 4.01 1.23
N LEU A 196 1.77 5.19 1.69
CA LEU A 196 2.66 6.36 1.77
C LEU A 196 3.93 6.07 2.58
N ASP A 197 3.81 5.32 3.69
CA ASP A 197 4.93 5.02 4.59
C ASP A 197 6.04 4.16 3.96
N ILE A 198 5.74 3.50 2.82
CA ILE A 198 6.71 2.71 2.07
C ILE A 198 7.23 3.43 0.82
N LEU A 199 6.74 4.65 0.55
CA LEU A 199 7.19 5.52 -0.52
C LEU A 199 8.16 6.58 0.00
N VAL A 200 8.99 7.09 -0.89
CA VAL A 200 9.87 8.24 -0.60
C VAL A 200 9.32 9.43 -1.36
N GLN A 201 9.01 10.51 -0.65
CA GLN A 201 8.59 11.75 -1.28
C GLN A 201 9.79 12.40 -1.99
N VAL A 202 9.63 12.69 -3.28
CA VAL A 202 10.65 13.38 -4.07
C VAL A 202 10.32 14.88 -4.12
N PRO A 203 11.23 15.76 -3.68
CA PRO A 203 10.98 17.20 -3.72
C PRO A 203 10.98 17.72 -5.17
N PRO A 204 10.19 18.77 -5.47
CA PRO A 204 10.27 19.46 -6.75
C PRO A 204 11.60 20.21 -6.87
N ARG A 205 12.21 20.22 -8.06
CA ARG A 205 13.44 20.98 -8.37
C ARG A 205 13.17 22.49 -8.40
N HIS A 206 12.01 22.86 -8.90
CA HIS A 206 11.57 24.25 -8.93
C HIS A 206 10.73 24.48 -7.68
N ARG A 207 11.20 25.36 -6.78
CA ARG A 207 10.29 25.93 -5.78
C ARG A 207 9.19 26.66 -6.56
N PRO A 208 7.89 26.46 -6.26
CA PRO A 208 6.90 27.40 -6.74
C PRO A 208 7.35 28.78 -6.23
N ASP A 209 7.48 29.74 -7.13
CA ASP A 209 7.75 31.12 -6.73
C ASP A 209 6.69 31.49 -5.70
N ALA A 210 7.14 31.81 -4.49
CA ALA A 210 6.31 32.43 -3.48
C ALA A 210 6.05 33.88 -3.94
N SER A 211 5.21 34.03 -4.96
CA SER A 211 4.78 35.31 -5.47
C SER A 211 3.31 35.51 -5.15
N GLY A 212 3.07 36.35 -4.13
CA GLY A 212 1.80 37.07 -3.90
C GLY A 212 0.93 36.51 -2.79
#